data_AF-A0AAX0WVT6-F1
#
_entry.id   AF-A0AAX0WVT6-F1
#
_cell.length_a   1.000
_cell.length_b   1.000
_cell.length_c   1.000
_cell.angle_alpha   90.00
_cell.angle_beta   90.00
_cell.angle_gamma   90.00
#
_symmetry.space_group_name_H-M   'P 1'
#
loop_
_entity.id
_entity.type
_entity.pdbx_description
1 polymer ?
#
loop_
_entity_poly.entity_id
_entity_poly.type
_entity_poly.pdbx_seq_one_letter_code
_entity_poly.pdbx_strand_id
1 'polypeptide(L)'
;MQKKIDVTNQPVFSLDALFEEELTADIPQVSSTAASAMKILMLRNQQGYINEINRLANICAQLLKQGTPVDSVVQAIKSGMAASYQQALDKVTSEIGLGQFQLNRTNPQTVAGQNLEKHVKSMRRYKETPLIDMMDAVITDTLVQASAKFHADLGDIDFLNFKSRLVAL
;
A
#
# COMPACT_ATOMS: atom_id res chain seq x y z
N MET A 1 -62.10 -26.00 -21.00
CA MET A 1 -61.24 -25.18 -20.13
C MET A 1 -59.88 -25.86 -20.02
N GLN A 2 -58.85 -25.23 -20.58
CA GLN A 2 -57.49 -25.77 -20.69
C GLN A 2 -56.74 -25.66 -19.36
N LYS A 3 -56.08 -26.76 -19.00
CA LYS A 3 -55.26 -26.95 -17.79
C LYS A 3 -53.89 -26.32 -18.05
N LYS A 4 -53.55 -25.20 -17.39
CA LYS A 4 -52.20 -24.62 -17.43
C LYS A 4 -51.28 -25.42 -16.52
N ILE A 5 -50.19 -25.90 -17.10
CA ILE A 5 -49.10 -26.62 -16.46
C ILE A 5 -48.20 -25.56 -15.81
N ASP A 6 -47.98 -25.69 -14.51
CA ASP A 6 -47.07 -24.84 -13.74
C ASP A 6 -45.63 -25.34 -13.98
N VAL A 7 -44.82 -24.50 -14.64
CA VAL A 7 -43.44 -24.84 -15.01
C VAL A 7 -42.53 -24.48 -13.84
N THR A 8 -42.22 -25.51 -13.07
CA THR A 8 -40.99 -25.72 -12.28
C THR A 8 -39.99 -24.56 -12.25
N ASN A 9 -39.88 -23.95 -11.06
CA ASN A 9 -38.72 -23.20 -10.57
C ASN A 9 -37.42 -23.96 -10.87
N GLN A 10 -36.66 -23.50 -11.86
CA GLN A 10 -35.25 -23.81 -11.99
C GLN A 10 -34.45 -22.78 -11.17
N PRO A 11 -33.37 -23.18 -10.48
CA PRO A 11 -32.48 -22.22 -9.85
C PRO A 11 -31.80 -21.42 -10.95
N VAL A 12 -32.01 -20.10 -10.93
CA VAL A 12 -31.28 -19.17 -11.79
C VAL A 12 -29.81 -19.25 -11.38
N PHE A 13 -29.02 -19.98 -12.16
CA PHE A 13 -27.56 -19.87 -12.14
C PHE A 13 -27.24 -18.45 -12.59
N SER A 14 -27.05 -17.54 -11.63
CA SER A 14 -26.64 -16.17 -11.94
C SER A 14 -25.18 -16.21 -12.39
N LEU A 15 -24.92 -15.73 -13.61
CA LEU A 15 -23.57 -15.49 -14.12
C LEU A 15 -22.80 -14.49 -13.24
N ASP A 16 -23.50 -13.64 -12.48
CA ASP A 16 -22.87 -12.69 -11.56
C ASP A 16 -22.13 -13.40 -10.40
N ALA A 17 -22.59 -14.60 -9.99
CA ALA A 17 -21.90 -15.41 -8.98
C ALA A 17 -20.65 -16.12 -9.53
N LEU A 18 -20.49 -16.17 -10.86
CA LEU A 18 -19.34 -16.78 -11.54
C LEU A 18 -18.18 -15.78 -11.73
N PHE A 19 -18.45 -14.48 -11.54
CA PHE A 19 -17.48 -13.39 -11.62
C PHE A 19 -17.28 -12.66 -10.29
N GLU A 20 -17.71 -13.25 -9.16
CA GLU A 20 -16.99 -13.01 -7.91
C GLU A 20 -15.60 -13.62 -8.10
N GLU A 21 -14.70 -12.88 -8.76
CA GLU A 21 -13.28 -13.01 -8.50
C GLU A 21 -13.12 -12.74 -7.01
N GLU A 22 -13.23 -13.80 -6.22
CA GLU A 22 -12.60 -13.90 -4.94
C GLU A 22 -11.12 -13.65 -5.25
N LEU A 23 -10.73 -12.37 -5.23
CA LEU A 23 -9.34 -11.94 -5.32
C LEU A 23 -8.66 -12.65 -4.16
N THR A 24 -8.11 -13.82 -4.44
CA THR A 24 -7.36 -14.59 -3.47
C THR A 24 -6.15 -13.73 -3.15
N ALA A 25 -6.22 -13.06 -2.00
CA ALA A 25 -5.10 -12.29 -1.50
C ALA A 25 -3.90 -13.23 -1.45
N ASP A 26 -2.80 -12.81 -2.07
CA ASP A 26 -1.58 -13.61 -2.16
C ASP A 26 -0.37 -12.76 -1.78
N ILE A 27 0.65 -13.42 -1.24
CA ILE A 27 1.89 -12.84 -0.75
C ILE A 27 2.65 -11.99 -1.80
N PRO A 28 2.68 -12.35 -3.10
CA PRO A 28 3.22 -11.48 -4.15
C PRO A 28 2.45 -10.17 -4.31
N GLN A 29 1.13 -10.17 -4.07
CA GLN A 29 0.34 -8.93 -4.10
C GLN A 29 0.66 -8.02 -2.92
N VAL A 30 0.86 -8.56 -1.72
CA VAL A 30 1.35 -7.81 -0.56
C VAL A 30 2.69 -7.15 -0.89
N SER A 31 3.62 -7.93 -1.44
CA SER A 31 4.99 -7.47 -1.76
C SER A 31 4.99 -6.34 -2.80
N SER A 32 4.24 -6.52 -3.89
CA SER A 32 4.16 -5.51 -4.97
C SER A 32 3.40 -4.25 -4.55
N THR A 33 2.34 -4.38 -3.75
CA THR A 33 1.59 -3.22 -3.22
C THR A 33 2.41 -2.46 -2.17
N ALA A 34 3.20 -3.15 -1.34
CA ALA A 34 4.13 -2.51 -0.41
C ALA A 34 5.24 -1.73 -1.13
N ALA A 35 5.82 -2.30 -2.19
CA ALA A 35 6.78 -1.61 -3.05
C ALA A 35 6.19 -0.33 -3.65
N SER A 36 4.94 -0.41 -4.13
CA SER A 36 4.20 0.73 -4.65
C SER A 36 3.97 1.81 -3.58
N ALA A 37 3.52 1.41 -2.39
CA ALA A 37 3.26 2.32 -1.27
C ALA A 37 4.52 3.09 -0.85
N MET A 38 5.67 2.40 -0.73
CA MET A 38 6.96 3.02 -0.44
C MET A 38 7.34 4.06 -1.49
N LYS A 39 7.26 3.70 -2.78
CA LYS A 39 7.57 4.61 -3.88
C LYS A 39 6.70 5.87 -3.81
N ILE A 40 5.40 5.70 -3.58
CA ILE A 40 4.44 6.82 -3.50
C ILE A 40 4.71 7.70 -2.27
N LEU A 41 5.08 7.08 -1.14
CA LEU A 41 5.51 7.77 0.08
C LEU A 41 6.73 8.66 -0.19
N MET A 42 7.76 8.10 -0.85
CA MET A 42 8.98 8.84 -1.18
C MET A 42 8.73 9.98 -2.17
N LEU A 43 7.78 9.80 -3.08
CA LEU A 43 7.30 10.84 -4.00
C LEU A 43 6.42 11.89 -3.33
N ARG A 44 6.15 11.77 -2.02
CA ARG A 44 5.32 12.71 -1.24
C ARG A 44 3.93 12.93 -1.84
N ASN A 45 3.40 11.91 -2.50
CA ASN A 45 2.02 11.90 -2.95
C ASN A 45 1.13 11.32 -1.84
N GLN A 46 0.68 12.20 -0.95
CA GLN A 46 -0.07 11.81 0.26
C GLN A 46 -1.37 11.08 -0.06
N GLN A 47 -2.16 11.55 -1.04
CA GLN A 47 -3.42 10.90 -1.38
C GLN A 47 -3.18 9.52 -2.01
N GLY A 48 -2.19 9.42 -2.90
CA GLY A 48 -1.79 8.14 -3.46
C GLY A 48 -1.33 7.16 -2.37
N TYR A 49 -0.58 7.66 -1.39
CA TYR A 49 -0.09 6.83 -0.29
C TYR A 49 -1.24 6.29 0.56
N ILE A 50 -2.20 7.15 0.92
CA ILE A 50 -3.40 6.75 1.66
C ILE A 50 -4.16 5.65 0.89
N ASN A 51 -4.36 5.83 -0.41
CA ASN A 51 -5.06 4.84 -1.23
C ASN A 51 -4.31 3.51 -1.28
N GLU A 52 -2.99 3.54 -1.47
CA GLU A 52 -2.18 2.34 -1.56
C GLU A 52 -2.08 1.60 -0.22
N ILE A 53 -1.99 2.31 0.90
CA ILE A 53 -2.04 1.70 2.23
C ILE A 53 -3.41 1.09 2.50
N ASN A 54 -4.52 1.74 2.12
CA ASN A 54 -5.84 1.11 2.25
C ASN A 54 -5.92 -0.21 1.47
N ARG A 55 -5.38 -0.22 0.24
CA ARG A 55 -5.33 -1.42 -0.59
C ARG A 55 -4.48 -2.52 0.05
N LEU A 56 -3.27 -2.17 0.49
CA LEU A 56 -2.36 -3.09 1.17
C LEU A 56 -3.01 -3.67 2.43
N ALA A 57 -3.63 -2.82 3.25
CA ALA A 57 -4.33 -3.20 4.46
C ALA A 57 -5.48 -4.19 4.19
N ASN A 58 -6.25 -4.00 3.11
CA ASN A 58 -7.29 -4.95 2.72
C ASN A 58 -6.71 -6.32 2.35
N ILE A 59 -5.65 -6.35 1.51
CA ILE A 59 -4.98 -7.60 1.11
C ILE A 59 -4.42 -8.32 2.34
N CYS A 60 -3.74 -7.59 3.24
CA CYS A 60 -3.23 -8.13 4.49
C CYS A 60 -4.36 -8.69 5.37
N ALA A 61 -5.46 -7.95 5.53
CA ALA A 61 -6.60 -8.40 6.33
C ALA A 61 -7.22 -9.68 5.80
N GLN A 62 -7.31 -9.84 4.47
CA GLN A 62 -7.81 -11.07 3.84
C GLN A 62 -6.89 -12.26 4.14
N LEU A 63 -5.57 -12.11 3.98
CA LEU A 63 -4.59 -13.16 4.29
C LEU A 63 -4.62 -13.58 5.76
N LEU A 64 -4.73 -12.61 6.67
CA LEU A 64 -4.81 -12.88 8.12
C LEU A 64 -6.08 -13.67 8.47
N LYS A 65 -7.22 -13.31 7.88
CA LYS A 65 -8.49 -14.05 8.06
C LYS A 65 -8.43 -15.48 7.48
N GLN A 66 -7.58 -15.71 6.49
CA GLN A 66 -7.30 -17.03 5.94
C GLN A 66 -6.30 -17.84 6.78
N GLY A 67 -5.81 -17.30 7.89
CA GLY A 67 -4.88 -17.96 8.81
C GLY A 67 -3.40 -17.76 8.49
N THR A 68 -3.07 -16.83 7.59
CA THR A 68 -1.66 -16.47 7.35
C THR A 68 -1.09 -15.81 8.61
N PRO A 69 0.09 -16.22 9.10
CA PRO A 69 0.73 -15.57 10.24
C PRO A 69 1.08 -14.11 9.94
N VAL A 70 0.93 -13.23 10.93
CA VAL A 70 1.25 -11.80 10.76
C VAL A 70 2.72 -11.59 10.38
N ASP A 71 3.63 -12.37 10.97
CA ASP A 71 5.06 -12.32 10.64
C ASP A 71 5.33 -12.59 9.14
N SER A 72 4.56 -13.49 8.52
CA SER A 72 4.66 -13.76 7.08
C SER A 72 4.23 -12.56 6.23
N VAL A 73 3.13 -11.90 6.64
CA VAL A 73 2.64 -10.68 5.97
C VAL A 73 3.66 -9.55 6.09
N VAL A 74 4.19 -9.34 7.29
CA VAL A 74 5.25 -8.35 7.56
C VAL A 74 6.48 -8.63 6.70
N GLN A 75 6.92 -9.88 6.65
CA GLN A 75 8.10 -10.27 5.88
C GLN A 75 7.88 -10.04 4.38
N ALA A 76 6.67 -10.26 3.87
CA ALA A 76 6.31 -9.96 2.49
C ALA A 76 6.40 -8.44 2.20
N ILE A 77 5.88 -7.59 3.09
CA ILE A 77 5.98 -6.12 2.98
C ILE A 77 7.46 -5.71 2.91
N LYS A 78 8.28 -6.17 3.86
CA LYS A 78 9.72 -5.87 3.90
C LYS A 78 10.43 -6.31 2.63
N SER A 79 10.20 -7.55 2.19
CA SER A 79 10.86 -8.12 1.02
C SER A 79 10.50 -7.36 -0.25
N GLY A 80 9.22 -7.00 -0.43
CA GLY A 80 8.77 -6.19 -1.56
C GLY A 80 9.38 -4.79 -1.57
N MET A 81 9.42 -4.13 -0.41
CA MET A 81 10.07 -2.82 -0.27
C MET A 81 11.58 -2.90 -0.55
N ALA A 82 12.28 -3.85 0.06
CA ALA A 82 13.72 -4.04 -0.14
C ALA A 82 14.07 -4.30 -1.61
N ALA A 83 13.34 -5.21 -2.28
CA ALA A 83 13.59 -5.56 -3.68
C ALA A 83 13.38 -4.37 -4.64
N SER A 84 12.47 -3.45 -4.30
CA SER A 84 12.10 -2.31 -5.14
C SER A 84 12.78 -1.00 -4.76
N TYR A 85 13.58 -0.99 -3.70
CA TYR A 85 14.10 0.25 -3.10
C TYR A 85 14.96 1.07 -4.05
N GLN A 86 15.88 0.43 -4.79
CA GLN A 86 16.73 1.14 -5.75
C GLN A 86 15.90 1.78 -6.87
N GLN A 87 14.89 1.06 -7.39
CA GLN A 87 14.00 1.58 -8.42
C GLN A 87 13.21 2.80 -7.90
N ALA A 88 12.77 2.76 -6.65
CA ALA A 88 12.09 3.89 -6.01
C ALA A 88 13.03 5.10 -5.86
N LEU A 89 14.30 4.88 -5.46
CA LEU A 89 15.32 5.93 -5.37
C LEU A 89 15.61 6.58 -6.72
N ASP A 90 15.73 5.78 -7.78
CA ASP A 90 15.97 6.28 -9.14
C ASP A 90 14.81 7.16 -9.60
N LYS A 91 13.57 6.71 -9.37
CA LYS A 91 12.37 7.48 -9.69
C LYS A 91 12.32 8.80 -8.92
N VAL A 92 12.54 8.77 -7.60
CA VAL A 92 12.54 9.97 -6.76
C VAL A 92 13.66 10.93 -7.18
N THR A 93 14.82 10.42 -7.56
CA THR A 93 15.93 11.24 -8.08
C THR A 93 15.54 11.94 -9.37
N SER A 94 14.90 11.24 -10.30
CA SER A 94 14.38 11.81 -11.54
C SER A 94 13.34 12.91 -11.27
N GLU A 95 12.38 12.67 -10.37
CA GLU A 95 11.34 13.65 -10.05
C GLU A 95 11.88 14.87 -9.31
N ILE A 96 12.89 14.70 -8.46
CA ILE A 96 13.62 15.84 -7.86
C ILE A 96 14.28 16.68 -8.96
N GLY A 97 14.96 16.05 -9.92
CA GLY A 97 15.60 16.75 -11.04
C GLY A 97 14.58 17.53 -11.88
N LEU A 98 13.45 16.91 -12.21
CA LEU A 98 12.36 17.57 -12.93
C LEU A 98 11.78 18.76 -12.13
N GLY A 99 11.51 18.57 -10.84
CA GLY A 99 11.01 19.63 -9.97
C GLY A 99 11.99 20.81 -9.84
N GLN A 100 13.29 20.55 -9.78
CA GLN A 100 14.31 21.61 -9.80
C GLN A 100 14.33 22.38 -11.12
N PHE A 101 14.25 21.67 -12.24
CA PHE A 101 14.17 22.30 -13.54
C PHE A 101 12.94 23.22 -13.67
N GLN A 102 11.80 22.78 -13.13
CA GLN A 102 10.58 23.60 -13.06
C GLN A 102 10.74 24.80 -12.13
N LEU A 103 11.39 24.64 -10.96
CA LEU A 103 11.66 25.74 -10.02
C LEU A 103 12.50 26.84 -10.66
N ASN A 104 13.52 26.48 -11.44
CA ASN A 104 14.36 27.45 -12.16
C ASN A 104 13.59 28.31 -13.17
N ARG A 105 12.38 27.90 -13.54
CA ARG A 105 11.50 28.57 -14.51
C ARG A 105 10.23 29.16 -13.89
N THR A 106 10.03 28.95 -12.59
CA THR A 106 8.82 29.36 -11.86
C THR A 106 9.14 30.55 -10.97
N ASN A 107 8.21 31.51 -10.85
CA ASN A 107 8.37 32.59 -9.88
C ASN A 107 8.19 32.06 -8.44
N PRO A 108 9.22 32.13 -7.58
CA PRO A 108 9.18 31.58 -6.22
C PRO A 108 8.23 32.34 -5.28
N GLN A 109 7.82 33.56 -5.62
CA GLN A 109 6.88 34.34 -4.82
C GLN A 109 5.41 33.91 -5.02
N THR A 110 5.15 33.03 -5.98
CA THR A 110 3.80 32.49 -6.21
C THR A 110 3.53 31.29 -5.30
N VAL A 111 2.26 31.08 -4.94
CA VAL A 111 1.82 29.90 -4.19
C VAL A 111 2.25 28.60 -4.88
N ALA A 112 2.16 28.54 -6.22
CA ALA A 112 2.61 27.40 -7.00
C ALA A 112 4.12 27.14 -6.86
N GLY A 113 4.94 28.20 -6.94
CA GLY A 113 6.40 28.11 -6.74
C GLY A 113 6.77 27.62 -5.34
N GLN A 114 6.14 28.18 -4.30
CA GLN A 114 6.38 27.77 -2.91
C GLN A 114 5.96 26.31 -2.64
N ASN A 115 4.83 25.89 -3.21
CA ASN A 115 4.36 24.50 -3.11
C ASN A 115 5.32 23.53 -3.80
N LEU A 116 5.81 23.88 -5.00
CA LEU A 116 6.78 23.08 -5.73
C LEU A 116 8.11 22.97 -4.95
N GLU A 117 8.59 24.07 -4.37
CA GLU A 117 9.81 24.09 -3.57
C GLU A 117 9.67 23.17 -2.34
N LYS A 118 8.56 23.31 -1.61
CA LYS A 118 8.24 22.45 -0.46
C LYS A 118 8.16 20.98 -0.86
N HIS A 119 7.57 20.68 -2.01
CA HIS A 119 7.44 19.32 -2.51
C HIS A 119 8.80 18.71 -2.83
N VAL A 120 9.66 19.42 -3.58
CA VAL A 120 11.03 18.99 -3.89
C VAL A 120 11.87 18.79 -2.62
N LYS A 121 11.79 19.73 -1.67
CA LYS A 121 12.47 19.61 -0.37
C LYS A 121 12.00 18.37 0.41
N SER A 122 10.72 18.06 0.34
CA SER A 122 10.16 16.88 1.01
C SER A 122 10.61 15.58 0.35
N MET A 123 10.65 15.51 -0.98
CA MET A 123 11.20 14.33 -1.69
C MET A 123 12.68 14.09 -1.35
N ARG A 124 13.49 15.15 -1.25
CA ARG A 124 14.90 15.03 -0.82
C ARG A 124 15.03 14.40 0.57
N ARG A 125 14.22 14.86 1.53
CA ARG A 125 14.20 14.29 2.88
C ARG A 125 13.86 12.80 2.87
N TYR A 126 12.87 12.38 2.07
CA TYR A 126 12.52 10.96 1.96
C TYR A 126 13.58 10.12 1.27
N LYS A 127 14.27 10.68 0.27
CA LYS A 127 15.42 10.02 -0.37
C LYS A 127 16.54 9.74 0.65
N GLU A 128 16.74 10.62 1.62
CA GLU A 128 17.74 10.49 2.69
C GLU A 128 17.25 9.66 3.88
N THR A 129 15.96 9.31 3.92
CA THR A 129 15.38 8.52 5.01
C THR A 129 15.86 7.07 4.90
N PRO A 130 16.35 6.46 5.99
CA PRO A 130 16.69 5.05 6.01
C PRO A 130 15.52 4.16 5.57
N LEU A 131 15.82 3.13 4.77
CA LEU A 131 14.81 2.17 4.30
C LEU A 131 14.02 1.56 5.47
N ILE A 132 14.69 1.29 6.59
CA ILE A 132 14.06 0.70 7.76
C ILE A 132 12.96 1.59 8.36
N ASP A 133 13.17 2.91 8.40
CA ASP A 133 12.16 3.85 8.91
C ASP A 133 10.95 3.93 7.96
N MET A 134 11.19 3.78 6.65
CA MET A 134 10.11 3.71 5.67
C MET A 134 9.33 2.40 5.78
N MET A 135 10.01 1.28 6.00
CA MET A 135 9.37 -0.02 6.28
C MET A 135 8.48 0.08 7.51
N ASP A 136 8.97 0.67 8.58
CA ASP A 136 8.21 0.85 9.83
C ASP A 136 6.95 1.66 9.60
N ALA A 137 7.05 2.78 8.87
CA ALA A 137 5.90 3.61 8.56
C ALA A 137 4.85 2.82 7.75
N VAL A 138 5.27 2.14 6.67
CA VAL A 138 4.35 1.38 5.81
C VAL A 138 3.72 0.22 6.55
N ILE A 139 4.49 -0.55 7.33
CA ILE A 139 4.00 -1.69 8.10
C ILE A 139 3.00 -1.21 9.15
N THR A 140 3.36 -0.17 9.92
CA THR A 140 2.50 0.37 10.98
C THR A 140 1.19 0.89 10.40
N ASP A 141 1.25 1.74 9.37
CA ASP A 141 0.06 2.31 8.74
C ASP A 141 -0.85 1.22 8.15
N THR A 142 -0.25 0.17 7.59
CA THR A 142 -0.97 -0.98 7.01
C THR A 142 -1.67 -1.79 8.09
N LEU A 143 -0.95 -2.23 9.12
CA LEU A 143 -1.50 -3.11 10.16
C LEU A 143 -2.57 -2.38 10.97
N VAL A 144 -2.34 -1.12 11.32
CA VAL A 144 -3.35 -0.27 11.99
C VAL A 144 -4.61 -0.19 11.14
N GLN A 145 -4.50 0.03 9.82
CA GLN A 145 -5.67 0.08 8.96
C GLN A 145 -6.32 -1.28 8.73
N ALA A 146 -5.54 -2.37 8.65
CA ALA A 146 -6.04 -3.73 8.53
C ALA A 146 -6.92 -4.09 9.75
N SER A 147 -6.47 -3.75 10.95
CA SER A 147 -7.26 -3.94 12.17
C SER A 147 -8.46 -2.99 12.23
N ALA A 148 -8.23 -1.67 12.09
CA ALA A 148 -9.27 -0.67 12.34
C ALA A 148 -10.39 -0.65 11.29
N LYS A 149 -10.06 -0.86 10.00
CA LYS A 149 -11.02 -0.75 8.89
C LYS A 149 -11.51 -2.08 8.38
N PHE A 150 -10.66 -3.11 8.42
CA PHE A 150 -10.95 -4.41 7.84
C PHE A 150 -11.13 -5.51 8.90
N HIS A 151 -11.07 -5.14 10.19
CA HIS A 151 -11.28 -6.04 11.32
C HIS A 151 -10.37 -7.28 11.28
N ALA A 152 -9.12 -7.09 10.84
CA ALA A 152 -8.10 -8.13 10.92
C ALA A 152 -7.72 -8.37 12.38
N ASP A 153 -7.65 -9.64 12.77
CA ASP A 153 -7.02 -10.02 14.03
C ASP A 153 -5.50 -9.99 13.84
N LEU A 154 -4.84 -9.19 14.67
CA LEU A 154 -3.39 -9.06 14.68
C LEU A 154 -2.75 -9.88 15.81
N GLY A 155 -3.54 -10.49 16.69
CA GLY A 155 -3.05 -11.09 17.92
C GLY A 155 -2.33 -10.08 18.84
N ASP A 156 -1.39 -10.56 19.64
CA ASP A 156 -0.61 -9.77 20.59
C ASP A 156 0.59 -9.07 19.92
N ILE A 157 0.36 -8.31 18.84
CA ILE A 157 1.43 -7.52 18.24
C ILE A 157 1.82 -6.37 19.16
N ASP A 158 3.08 -6.39 19.56
CA ASP A 158 3.73 -5.28 20.22
C ASP A 158 4.35 -4.32 19.18
N PHE A 159 3.58 -3.30 18.81
CA PHE A 159 4.03 -2.24 17.91
C PHE A 159 5.22 -1.44 18.45
N LEU A 160 5.43 -1.42 19.78
CA LEU A 160 6.54 -0.68 20.40
C LEU A 160 7.84 -1.48 20.30
N ASN A 161 7.79 -2.80 20.53
CA ASN A 161 8.94 -3.70 20.42
C ASN A 161 9.21 -4.24 19.02
N PHE A 162 8.38 -3.90 18.05
CA PHE A 162 8.60 -4.24 16.64
C PHE A 162 9.94 -3.70 16.12
N LYS A 163 10.33 -2.49 16.57
CA LYS A 163 11.61 -1.85 16.24
C LYS A 163 12.84 -2.63 16.68
N SER A 164 12.76 -3.29 17.83
CA SER A 164 13.89 -4.03 18.43
C SER A 164 14.27 -5.27 17.63
N ARG A 165 13.28 -5.91 16.98
CA ARG A 165 13.49 -7.11 16.13
C ARG A 165 14.00 -6.78 14.73
N LEU A 166 14.00 -5.50 14.35
CA LEU A 166 14.46 -5.04 13.03
C LEU A 166 15.97 -4.82 12.95
N VAL A 167 16.63 -4.64 14.09
CA VAL A 167 18.09 -4.43 14.16
C VAL A 167 18.86 -5.75 14.08
N ALA A 168 18.16 -6.90 14.13
CA ALA A 168 18.76 -8.23 14.19
C ALA A 168 18.84 -8.97 12.84
N LEU A 169 18.55 -8.30 11.72
CA LEU A 169 18.71 -8.82 10.34
C LEU A 169 19.90 -8.16 9.67
#